data_AF-A0A7Y5DEV3-F1
#
_entry.id   AF-A0A7Y5DEV3-F1
#
_cell.length_a   1.000
_cell.length_b   1.000
_cell.length_c   1.000
_cell.angle_alpha   90.00
_cell.angle_beta   90.00
_cell.angle_gamma   90.00
#
_symmetry.space_group_name_H-M   'P 1'
#
loop_
_entity.id
_entity.type
_entity.pdbx_description
1 polymer ?
#
loop_
_entity_poly.entity_id
_entity_poly.type
_entity_poly.pdbx_seq_one_letter_code
_entity_poly.pdbx_strand_id
1 'polypeptide(L)'
;LGYPASNVEFKKGLADAMPVAENTVDLIISNCVINLAPNKRKVFREMFRVAKPGGRFTVSDIVADQPVPQYLIHDAKKWGDCLSGALTLTDYMAGMTDAGFVGIHLITSSPWQRIDGIHFFSVTLTGYKLPTQLPTAAPRYATLRGPFSRVVDERGTAYLRGIPQPLTQDLALLLSQPPFDSLFIFSPNPRWLDRADPRWASVLPSQDPCLWTGDFALLAGPFLEVCDDDHHLFRRGEPAEICSKTRRVLETNGYSSHFAILNRAGEPAGGEAVSCAPTGGCC
;
A
#
# COMPACT_ATOMS: atom_id res chain seq x y z
N LEU A 1 -0.79 19.15 28.98
CA LEU A 1 -1.89 19.60 28.11
C LEU A 1 -3.00 20.38 28.85
N GLY A 2 -2.96 20.54 30.18
CA GLY A 2 -3.82 21.51 30.88
C GLY A 2 -5.33 21.19 30.89
N TYR A 3 -5.73 19.96 30.57
CA TYR A 3 -7.14 19.57 30.62
C TYR A 3 -7.66 19.50 32.07
N PRO A 4 -8.91 19.93 32.32
CA PRO A 4 -9.52 19.90 33.66
C PRO A 4 -9.89 18.49 34.13
N ALA A 5 -9.93 17.50 33.22
CA ALA A 5 -10.16 16.09 33.49
C ALA A 5 -9.42 15.21 32.48
N SER A 6 -9.25 13.92 32.77
CA SER A 6 -8.67 12.95 31.84
C SER A 6 -9.52 12.83 30.58
N ASN A 7 -8.86 12.81 29.41
CA ASN A 7 -9.45 12.48 28.12
C ASN A 7 -9.09 11.04 27.68
N VAL A 8 -8.65 10.20 28.62
CA VAL A 8 -8.22 8.83 28.40
C VAL A 8 -9.13 7.87 29.17
N GLU A 9 -9.61 6.84 28.47
CA GLU A 9 -10.37 5.72 29.03
C GLU A 9 -9.66 4.41 28.70
N PHE A 10 -9.51 3.50 29.68
CA PHE A 10 -8.95 2.17 29.47
C PHE A 10 -10.07 1.12 29.52
N LYS A 11 -10.12 0.26 28.50
CA LYS A 11 -11.08 -0.84 28.44
C LYS A 11 -10.37 -2.17 28.30
N LYS A 12 -10.68 -3.11 29.19
CA LYS A 12 -10.17 -4.49 29.12
C LYS A 12 -11.00 -5.29 28.11
N GLY A 13 -10.34 -5.85 27.10
CA GLY A 13 -10.97 -6.72 26.11
C GLY A 13 -9.95 -7.31 25.15
N LEU A 14 -10.41 -8.18 24.27
CA LEU A 14 -9.59 -8.75 23.20
C LEU A 14 -9.70 -7.87 21.94
N ALA A 15 -8.64 -7.78 21.15
CA ALA A 15 -8.66 -7.00 19.90
C ALA A 15 -9.65 -7.55 18.87
N ASP A 16 -10.02 -8.83 18.97
CA ASP A 16 -11.01 -9.48 18.12
C ASP A 16 -12.44 -9.44 18.70
N ALA A 17 -12.65 -8.75 19.82
CA ALA A 17 -13.94 -8.48 20.45
C ALA A 17 -13.81 -7.18 21.28
N MET A 18 -13.57 -6.06 20.60
CA MET A 18 -13.26 -4.79 21.25
C MET A 18 -14.49 -4.28 22.01
N PRO A 19 -14.37 -3.91 23.30
CA PRO A 19 -15.46 -3.35 24.12
C PRO A 19 -15.71 -1.87 23.77
N VAL A 20 -15.79 -1.56 22.48
CA VAL A 20 -15.97 -0.23 21.90
C VAL A 20 -17.19 -0.29 20.99
N ALA A 21 -18.05 0.72 21.05
CA ALA A 21 -19.23 0.79 20.20
C ALA A 21 -18.82 0.92 18.72
N GLU A 22 -19.73 0.53 17.83
CA GLU A 22 -19.50 0.71 16.39
C GLU A 22 -19.54 2.18 16.01
N ASN A 23 -18.81 2.57 14.96
CA ASN A 23 -18.82 3.92 14.41
C ASN A 23 -18.56 5.03 15.46
N THR A 24 -17.64 4.82 16.39
CA THR A 24 -17.28 5.82 17.42
C THR A 24 -15.84 6.31 17.35
N VAL A 25 -14.99 5.66 16.57
CA VAL A 25 -13.55 5.94 16.52
C VAL A 25 -13.17 6.65 15.22
N ASP A 26 -12.53 7.82 15.33
CA ASP A 26 -12.04 8.57 14.16
C ASP A 26 -10.70 8.01 13.63
N LEU A 27 -9.81 7.61 14.54
CA LEU A 27 -8.48 7.09 14.24
C LEU A 27 -8.16 5.86 15.08
N ILE A 28 -7.77 4.77 14.41
CA ILE A 28 -7.25 3.56 15.05
C ILE A 28 -5.73 3.54 14.86
N ILE A 29 -4.99 3.39 15.96
CA ILE A 29 -3.54 3.17 15.93
C ILE A 29 -3.20 1.83 16.58
N SER A 30 -2.15 1.18 16.08
CA SER A 30 -1.63 -0.07 16.62
C SER A 30 -0.16 -0.22 16.22
N ASN A 31 0.64 -0.85 17.09
CA ASN A 31 2.05 -1.14 16.81
C ASN A 31 2.37 -2.57 17.29
N CYS A 32 2.70 -3.46 16.33
CA CYS A 32 3.22 -4.82 16.55
C CYS A 32 2.40 -5.70 17.51
N VAL A 33 1.06 -5.65 17.44
CA VAL A 33 0.19 -6.51 18.28
C VAL A 33 -0.86 -7.27 17.50
N ILE A 34 -1.15 -6.91 16.24
CA ILE A 34 -2.17 -7.61 15.45
C ILE A 34 -1.67 -9.01 15.08
N ASN A 35 -0.36 -9.15 14.84
CA ASN A 35 0.26 -10.43 14.58
C ASN A 35 0.07 -11.48 15.69
N LEU A 36 -0.09 -11.04 16.93
CA LEU A 36 -0.30 -11.89 18.11
C LEU A 36 -1.75 -12.37 18.24
N ALA A 37 -2.69 -11.80 17.48
CA ALA A 37 -4.08 -12.18 17.54
C ALA A 37 -4.29 -13.58 16.93
N PRO A 38 -5.04 -14.48 17.61
CA PRO A 38 -5.39 -15.79 17.06
C PRO A 38 -6.20 -15.69 15.76
N ASN A 39 -7.04 -14.67 15.64
CA ASN A 39 -7.87 -14.43 14.46
C ASN A 39 -7.72 -12.98 13.95
N LYS A 40 -6.70 -12.76 13.12
CA LYS A 40 -6.38 -11.45 12.52
C LYS A 40 -7.52 -10.87 11.71
N ARG A 41 -8.20 -11.70 10.91
CA ARG A 41 -9.37 -11.27 10.12
C ARG A 41 -10.49 -10.73 11.02
N LYS A 42 -10.68 -11.30 12.21
CA LYS A 42 -11.66 -10.79 13.17
C LYS A 42 -11.21 -9.46 13.80
N VAL A 43 -9.91 -9.29 14.07
CA VAL A 43 -9.35 -7.99 14.47
C VAL A 43 -9.60 -6.92 13.41
N PHE A 44 -9.34 -7.21 12.13
CA PHE A 44 -9.60 -6.26 11.03
C PHE A 44 -11.08 -5.88 10.93
N ARG A 45 -12.00 -6.84 11.11
CA ARG A 45 -13.45 -6.56 11.16
C ARG A 45 -13.84 -5.71 12.36
N GLU A 46 -13.26 -5.95 13.53
CA GLU A 46 -13.50 -5.12 14.72
C GLU A 46 -12.98 -3.70 14.52
N MET A 47 -11.80 -3.54 13.91
CA MET A 47 -11.27 -2.23 13.52
C MET A 47 -12.26 -1.50 12.60
N PHE A 48 -12.80 -2.17 11.59
CA PHE A 48 -13.77 -1.57 10.69
C PHE A 48 -15.11 -1.24 11.38
N ARG A 49 -15.56 -2.11 12.30
CA ARG A 49 -16.80 -1.90 13.08
C ARG A 49 -16.70 -0.64 13.92
N VAL A 50 -15.61 -0.46 14.68
CA VAL A 50 -15.46 0.68 15.61
C VAL A 50 -15.15 1.99 14.88
N ALA A 51 -14.52 1.93 13.70
CA ALA A 51 -14.25 3.11 12.89
C ALA A 51 -15.55 3.80 12.44
N LYS A 52 -15.61 5.12 12.59
CA LYS A 52 -16.67 5.95 11.99
C LYS A 52 -16.61 5.88 10.45
N PRO A 53 -17.73 6.11 9.74
CA PRO A 53 -17.66 6.55 8.35
C PRO A 53 -16.77 7.79 8.22
N GLY A 54 -15.79 7.76 7.31
CA GLY A 54 -14.73 8.76 7.19
C GLY A 54 -13.55 8.58 8.15
N GLY A 55 -13.61 7.59 9.06
CA GLY A 55 -12.52 7.23 9.96
C GLY A 55 -11.39 6.49 9.23
N ARG A 56 -10.23 6.43 9.87
CA ARG A 56 -9.04 5.76 9.31
C ARG A 56 -8.29 4.93 10.34
N PHE A 57 -7.49 3.98 9.88
CA PHE A 57 -6.46 3.36 10.70
C PHE A 57 -5.08 3.83 10.27
N THR A 58 -4.11 3.81 11.18
CA THR A 58 -2.68 3.89 10.86
C THR A 58 -1.97 2.91 11.78
N VAL A 59 -1.51 1.79 11.24
CA VAL A 59 -0.93 0.68 12.02
C VAL A 59 0.44 0.31 11.52
N SER A 60 1.34 0.01 12.45
CA SER A 60 2.66 -0.54 12.17
C SER A 60 2.70 -2.01 12.61
N ASP A 61 3.10 -2.92 11.73
CA ASP A 61 3.27 -4.33 12.09
C ASP A 61 4.37 -4.98 11.22
N ILE A 62 4.80 -6.17 11.61
CA ILE A 62 5.71 -6.99 10.84
C ILE A 62 4.94 -7.78 9.77
N VAL A 63 5.41 -7.77 8.55
CA VAL A 63 4.92 -8.64 7.47
C VAL A 63 6.07 -9.45 6.89
N ALA A 64 5.72 -10.51 6.16
CA ALA A 64 6.67 -11.32 5.42
C ALA A 64 6.52 -11.11 3.92
N ASP A 65 7.59 -11.36 3.19
CA ASP A 65 7.61 -11.34 1.72
C ASP A 65 7.09 -12.64 1.08
N GLN A 66 6.92 -13.69 1.90
CA GLN A 66 6.38 -14.99 1.51
C GLN A 66 5.68 -15.67 2.69
N PRO A 67 4.83 -16.69 2.47
CA PRO A 67 4.10 -17.35 3.55
C PRO A 67 5.02 -17.93 4.63
N VAL A 68 4.69 -17.66 5.90
CA VAL A 68 5.45 -18.18 7.05
C VAL A 68 5.10 -19.67 7.24
N PRO A 69 6.09 -20.58 7.23
CA PRO A 69 5.86 -22.02 7.36
C PRO A 69 5.45 -22.40 8.79
N GLN A 70 4.63 -23.44 8.91
CA GLN A 70 4.01 -23.88 10.18
C GLN A 70 5.02 -24.16 11.31
N TYR A 71 6.22 -24.64 11.00
CA TYR A 71 7.23 -24.92 12.04
C TYR A 71 7.74 -23.64 12.73
N LEU A 72 7.75 -22.49 12.04
CA LEU A 72 8.05 -21.20 12.66
C LEU A 72 6.86 -20.67 13.47
N ILE A 73 5.63 -21.10 13.14
CA ILE A 73 4.40 -20.68 13.82
C ILE A 73 4.34 -21.22 15.26
N HIS A 74 4.92 -22.40 15.52
CA HIS A 74 4.88 -23.07 16.82
C HIS A 74 6.10 -22.82 17.72
N ASP A 75 7.03 -21.94 17.30
CA ASP A 75 8.19 -21.53 18.11
C ASP A 75 7.77 -20.42 19.09
N ALA A 76 7.57 -20.79 20.36
CA ALA A 76 7.08 -19.87 21.39
C ALA A 76 7.96 -18.63 21.61
N LYS A 77 9.27 -18.68 21.28
CA LYS A 77 10.14 -17.50 21.34
C LYS A 77 9.84 -16.54 20.19
N LYS A 78 9.68 -17.06 18.97
CA LYS A 78 9.38 -16.27 17.77
C LYS A 78 7.95 -15.74 17.74
N TRP A 79 7.04 -16.36 18.49
CA TRP A 79 5.68 -15.84 18.68
C TRP A 79 5.68 -14.49 19.39
N GLY A 80 6.51 -14.32 20.43
CA GLY A 80 6.64 -13.07 21.17
C GLY A 80 7.16 -11.90 20.33
N ASP A 81 7.94 -12.20 19.29
CA ASP A 81 8.53 -11.21 18.38
C ASP A 81 7.64 -10.90 17.16
N CYS A 82 6.38 -11.35 17.15
CA CYS A 82 5.43 -11.17 16.02
C CYS A 82 5.81 -11.88 14.70
N LEU A 83 6.84 -12.75 14.69
CA LEU A 83 7.30 -13.48 13.49
C LEU A 83 6.35 -14.61 13.10
N SER A 84 6.00 -15.45 14.08
CA SER A 84 5.19 -16.65 13.90
C SER A 84 3.78 -16.36 13.40
N GLY A 85 3.26 -15.18 13.71
CA GLY A 85 1.94 -14.73 13.28
C GLY A 85 1.94 -13.91 12.00
N ALA A 86 3.10 -13.50 11.49
CA ALA A 86 3.17 -12.55 10.38
C ALA A 86 2.48 -13.09 9.14
N LEU A 87 1.64 -12.23 8.55
CA LEU A 87 1.05 -12.47 7.24
C LEU A 87 2.01 -11.99 6.14
N THR A 88 1.80 -12.49 4.92
CA THR A 88 2.39 -11.81 3.76
C THR A 88 1.83 -10.40 3.66
N LEU A 89 2.56 -9.46 3.04
CA LEU A 89 2.02 -8.13 2.78
C LEU A 89 0.68 -8.20 2.01
N THR A 90 0.58 -9.09 1.03
CA THR A 90 -0.64 -9.37 0.27
C THR A 90 -1.79 -9.78 1.18
N ASP A 91 -1.60 -10.79 2.02
CA ASP A 91 -2.65 -11.32 2.92
C ASP A 91 -3.06 -10.30 3.98
N TYR A 92 -2.11 -9.49 4.46
CA TYR A 92 -2.36 -8.46 5.45
C TYR A 92 -3.25 -7.34 4.86
N MET A 93 -2.90 -6.83 3.68
CA MET A 93 -3.70 -5.82 2.98
C MET A 93 -5.05 -6.38 2.51
N ALA A 94 -5.08 -7.63 2.03
CA ALA A 94 -6.32 -8.32 1.66
C ALA A 94 -7.27 -8.45 2.86
N GLY A 95 -6.77 -8.86 4.03
CA GLY A 95 -7.59 -8.95 5.24
C GLY A 95 -8.21 -7.62 5.68
N MET A 96 -7.52 -6.50 5.45
CA MET A 96 -8.07 -5.17 5.70
C MET A 96 -9.09 -4.75 4.63
N THR A 97 -8.84 -5.10 3.37
CA THR A 97 -9.77 -4.88 2.25
C THR A 97 -11.07 -5.67 2.47
N ASP A 98 -10.97 -6.94 2.85
CA ASP A 98 -12.10 -7.83 3.18
C ASP A 98 -12.94 -7.29 4.35
N ALA A 99 -12.31 -6.58 5.29
CA ALA A 99 -13.03 -5.93 6.38
C ALA A 99 -13.82 -4.69 5.93
N GLY A 100 -13.49 -4.13 4.77
CA GLY A 100 -14.16 -2.98 4.16
C GLY A 100 -13.31 -1.70 4.08
N PHE A 101 -12.05 -1.73 4.51
CA PHE A 101 -11.16 -0.58 4.34
C PHE A 101 -10.72 -0.44 2.88
N VAL A 102 -10.52 0.82 2.46
CA VAL A 102 -10.03 1.18 1.13
C VAL A 102 -8.96 2.27 1.23
N GLY A 103 -8.31 2.60 0.12
CA GLY A 103 -7.18 3.53 0.06
C GLY A 103 -6.02 3.07 0.94
N ILE A 104 -5.85 1.75 1.07
CA ILE A 104 -4.80 1.18 1.92
C ILE A 104 -3.45 1.46 1.27
N HIS A 105 -2.59 2.24 1.92
CA HIS A 105 -1.29 2.62 1.38
C HIS A 105 -0.19 2.66 2.44
N LEU A 106 1.03 2.55 1.95
CA LEU A 106 2.26 2.63 2.73
C LEU A 106 2.55 4.06 3.18
N ILE A 107 2.92 4.17 4.46
CA ILE A 107 3.50 5.38 5.05
C ILE A 107 5.01 5.22 5.15
N THR A 108 5.48 4.07 5.64
CA THR A 108 6.90 3.75 5.72
C THR A 108 7.11 2.24 5.79
N SER A 109 8.26 1.76 5.33
CA SER A 109 8.71 0.39 5.53
C SER A 109 10.17 0.35 5.96
N SER A 110 10.56 -0.70 6.67
CA SER A 110 11.96 -0.96 6.99
C SER A 110 12.24 -2.46 7.08
N PRO A 111 13.40 -2.94 6.60
CA PRO A 111 13.82 -4.32 6.82
C PRO A 111 13.92 -4.64 8.32
N TRP A 112 13.62 -5.89 8.69
CA TRP A 112 13.69 -6.29 10.10
C TRP A 112 14.54 -7.54 10.33
N GLN A 113 14.14 -8.72 9.82
CA GLN A 113 14.88 -9.97 10.02
C GLN A 113 14.80 -10.88 8.80
N ARG A 114 15.80 -11.77 8.66
CA ARG A 114 15.79 -12.85 7.67
C ARG A 114 15.92 -14.20 8.37
N ILE A 115 14.95 -15.09 8.14
CA ILE A 115 14.94 -16.44 8.72
C ILE A 115 14.62 -17.43 7.61
N ASP A 116 15.51 -18.40 7.37
CA ASP A 116 15.32 -19.45 6.36
C ASP A 116 14.92 -18.91 4.95
N GLY A 117 15.50 -17.76 4.57
CA GLY A 117 15.22 -17.09 3.30
C GLY A 117 13.96 -16.21 3.28
N ILE A 118 13.15 -16.22 4.34
CA ILE A 118 11.99 -15.34 4.51
C ILE A 118 12.48 -13.98 4.99
N HIS A 119 12.06 -12.92 4.31
CA HIS A 119 12.36 -11.54 4.71
C HIS A 119 11.16 -10.98 5.46
N PHE A 120 11.36 -10.72 6.73
CA PHE A 120 10.44 -9.99 7.57
C PHE A 120 10.81 -8.52 7.57
N PHE A 121 9.80 -7.66 7.42
CA PHE A 121 9.97 -6.22 7.38
C PHE A 121 8.80 -5.54 8.07
N SER A 122 9.08 -4.40 8.67
CA SER A 122 8.06 -3.54 9.27
C SER A 122 7.39 -2.74 8.18
N VAL A 123 6.07 -2.64 8.23
CA VAL A 123 5.28 -1.71 7.41
C VAL A 123 4.41 -0.87 8.31
N THR A 124 4.30 0.42 7.99
CA THR A 124 3.24 1.28 8.51
C THR A 124 2.25 1.54 7.38
N LEU A 125 1.02 1.06 7.57
CA LEU A 125 -0.06 1.21 6.61
C LEU A 125 -1.13 2.12 7.17
N THR A 126 -1.77 2.89 6.30
CA THR A 126 -2.99 3.63 6.61
C THR A 126 -4.08 3.27 5.60
N GLY A 127 -5.35 3.40 6.00
CA GLY A 127 -6.50 3.15 5.13
C GLY A 127 -7.78 3.68 5.76
N TYR A 128 -8.85 3.71 4.97
CA TYR A 128 -10.05 4.52 5.26
C TYR A 128 -11.32 3.67 5.22
N LYS A 129 -12.23 3.98 6.13
CA LYS A 129 -13.65 3.63 5.98
C LYS A 129 -14.32 4.80 5.30
N LEU A 130 -14.85 4.61 4.08
CA LEU A 130 -15.37 5.73 3.30
C LEU A 130 -16.49 6.47 4.04
N PRO A 131 -16.59 7.80 3.86
CA PRO A 131 -17.74 8.55 4.34
C PRO A 131 -18.99 8.15 3.56
N THR A 132 -20.17 8.38 4.14
CA THR A 132 -21.46 8.03 3.54
C THR A 132 -21.97 9.06 2.52
N GLN A 133 -21.40 10.27 2.50
CA GLN A 133 -21.83 11.37 1.64
C GLN A 133 -20.63 12.10 1.02
N LEU A 134 -20.80 12.52 -0.23
CA LEU A 134 -19.87 13.42 -0.92
C LEU A 134 -20.11 14.87 -0.51
N PRO A 135 -19.10 15.75 -0.61
CA PRO A 135 -19.30 17.19 -0.62
C PRO A 135 -20.24 17.62 -1.76
N THR A 136 -21.06 18.65 -1.54
CA THR A 136 -22.16 19.11 -2.41
C THR A 136 -21.74 19.51 -3.84
N ALA A 137 -20.45 19.78 -4.08
CA ALA A 137 -19.89 20.14 -5.38
C ALA A 137 -18.84 19.11 -5.84
N ALA A 138 -19.24 17.85 -5.96
CA ALA A 138 -18.33 16.78 -6.38
C ALA A 138 -17.85 17.00 -7.83
N PRO A 139 -16.55 16.78 -8.11
CA PRO A 139 -16.03 16.80 -9.47
C PRO A 139 -16.71 15.73 -10.32
N ARG A 140 -16.83 16.00 -11.62
CA ARG A 140 -17.44 15.05 -12.58
C ARG A 140 -16.41 14.16 -13.26
N TYR A 141 -15.16 14.59 -13.27
CA TYR A 141 -14.06 13.88 -13.92
C TYR A 141 -12.82 13.86 -13.01
N ALA A 142 -12.07 12.77 -13.11
CA ALA A 142 -10.72 12.66 -12.58
C ALA A 142 -9.77 12.24 -13.70
N THR A 143 -8.62 12.89 -13.78
CA THR A 143 -7.54 12.54 -14.72
C THR A 143 -6.31 12.12 -13.94
N LEU A 144 -5.82 10.90 -14.14
CA LEU A 144 -4.58 10.44 -13.52
C LEU A 144 -3.42 11.31 -14.00
N ARG A 145 -2.69 11.92 -13.07
CA ARG A 145 -1.53 12.78 -13.41
C ARG A 145 -0.21 12.01 -13.43
N GLY A 146 -0.13 10.91 -12.68
CA GLY A 146 1.07 10.07 -12.54
C GLY A 146 1.48 9.86 -11.07
N PRO A 147 2.66 9.26 -10.81
CA PRO A 147 3.72 9.01 -11.80
C PRO A 147 3.48 7.78 -12.67
N PHE A 148 2.57 6.89 -12.29
CA PHE A 148 2.23 5.69 -13.05
C PHE A 148 1.63 6.02 -14.42
N SER A 149 1.94 5.19 -15.43
CA SER A 149 1.34 5.30 -16.76
C SER A 149 -0.09 4.73 -16.80
N ARG A 150 -0.34 3.71 -15.98
CA ARG A 150 -1.64 3.07 -15.77
C ARG A 150 -1.78 2.61 -14.32
N VAL A 151 -2.99 2.71 -13.77
CA VAL A 151 -3.32 2.15 -12.44
C VAL A 151 -4.68 1.47 -12.44
N VAL A 152 -4.89 0.53 -11.52
CA VAL A 152 -6.18 -0.12 -11.25
C VAL A 152 -6.52 0.07 -9.77
N ASP A 153 -7.65 0.70 -9.48
CA ASP A 153 -8.10 0.90 -8.10
C ASP A 153 -8.71 -0.36 -7.47
N GLU A 154 -9.06 -0.28 -6.19
CA GLU A 154 -9.66 -1.38 -5.42
C GLU A 154 -11.08 -1.77 -5.87
N ARG A 155 -11.68 -0.99 -6.77
CA ARG A 155 -12.97 -1.29 -7.41
C ARG A 155 -12.79 -1.91 -8.81
N GLY A 156 -11.55 -2.13 -9.25
CA GLY A 156 -11.22 -2.67 -10.56
C GLY A 156 -11.28 -1.64 -11.69
N THR A 157 -11.40 -0.34 -11.36
CA THR A 157 -11.42 0.72 -12.37
C THR A 157 -9.99 1.00 -12.84
N ALA A 158 -9.76 0.89 -14.14
CA ALA A 158 -8.48 1.21 -14.75
C ALA A 158 -8.42 2.67 -15.18
N TYR A 159 -7.30 3.33 -14.91
CA TYR A 159 -7.02 4.71 -15.32
C TYR A 159 -5.73 4.75 -16.12
N LEU A 160 -5.77 5.47 -17.24
CA LEU A 160 -4.59 5.77 -18.05
C LEU A 160 -4.19 7.23 -17.79
N ARG A 161 -2.88 7.47 -17.64
CA ARG A 161 -2.36 8.80 -17.36
C ARG A 161 -2.76 9.78 -18.46
N GLY A 162 -3.28 10.94 -18.06
CA GLY A 162 -3.74 12.00 -18.95
C GLY A 162 -5.09 11.76 -19.62
N ILE A 163 -5.73 10.60 -19.44
CA ILE A 163 -7.07 10.33 -19.95
C ILE A 163 -8.12 10.65 -18.87
N PRO A 164 -9.06 11.59 -19.12
CA PRO A 164 -10.09 11.92 -18.14
C PRO A 164 -11.12 10.80 -18.01
N GLN A 165 -11.39 10.38 -16.77
CA GLN A 165 -12.39 9.38 -16.43
C GLN A 165 -13.60 10.05 -15.77
N PRO A 166 -14.84 9.79 -16.23
CA PRO A 166 -16.05 10.21 -15.53
C PRO A 166 -16.13 9.59 -14.14
N LEU A 167 -16.55 10.38 -13.15
CA LEU A 167 -16.70 9.93 -11.77
C LEU A 167 -18.13 9.50 -11.48
N THR A 168 -18.27 8.28 -10.97
CA THR A 168 -19.44 7.90 -10.19
C THR A 168 -19.32 8.45 -8.76
N GLN A 169 -20.41 8.45 -8.00
CA GLN A 169 -20.38 8.87 -6.59
C GLN A 169 -19.35 8.07 -5.77
N ASP A 170 -19.33 6.76 -5.96
CA ASP A 170 -18.43 5.84 -5.28
C ASP A 170 -16.95 6.08 -5.60
N LEU A 171 -16.64 6.38 -6.87
CA LEU A 171 -15.27 6.72 -7.27
C LEU A 171 -14.87 8.08 -6.73
N ALA A 172 -15.77 9.06 -6.71
CA ALA A 172 -15.47 10.36 -6.12
C ALA A 172 -15.15 10.24 -4.62
N LEU A 173 -15.85 9.36 -3.88
CA LEU A 173 -15.58 9.13 -2.45
C LEU A 173 -14.21 8.47 -2.21
N LEU A 174 -13.86 7.51 -3.07
CA LEU A 174 -12.58 6.80 -3.00
C LEU A 174 -11.42 7.71 -3.37
N LEU A 175 -11.50 8.35 -4.53
CA LEU A 175 -10.40 9.16 -5.07
C LEU A 175 -10.20 10.47 -4.30
N SER A 176 -11.18 10.92 -3.51
CA SER A 176 -10.99 12.04 -2.59
C SER A 176 -10.18 11.68 -1.34
N GLN A 177 -9.90 10.41 -1.08
CA GLN A 177 -9.06 10.00 0.04
C GLN A 177 -7.58 10.07 -0.33
N PRO A 178 -6.69 10.39 0.63
CA PRO A 178 -5.26 10.21 0.41
C PRO A 178 -4.90 8.73 0.17
N PRO A 179 -3.91 8.44 -0.68
CA PRO A 179 -3.10 9.40 -1.43
C PRO A 179 -3.68 9.67 -2.83
N PHE A 180 -4.86 9.13 -3.17
CA PHE A 180 -5.46 9.26 -4.50
C PHE A 180 -5.69 10.73 -4.87
N ASP A 181 -6.12 11.55 -3.93
CA ASP A 181 -6.37 12.98 -4.13
C ASP A 181 -5.16 13.72 -4.72
N SER A 182 -3.96 13.28 -4.36
CA SER A 182 -2.69 13.79 -4.85
C SER A 182 -2.26 13.19 -6.19
N LEU A 183 -2.88 12.11 -6.68
CA LEU A 183 -2.51 11.43 -7.93
C LEU A 183 -3.46 11.78 -9.09
N PHE A 184 -4.62 12.38 -8.79
CA PHE A 184 -5.64 12.73 -9.76
C PHE A 184 -5.85 14.25 -9.84
N ILE A 185 -6.26 14.71 -11.02
CA ILE A 185 -6.75 16.06 -11.24
C ILE A 185 -8.27 15.99 -11.38
N PHE A 186 -8.96 16.64 -10.44
CA PHE A 186 -10.42 16.71 -10.43
C PHE A 186 -10.93 17.90 -11.23
N SER A 187 -12.00 17.71 -12.00
CA SER A 187 -12.56 18.77 -12.85
C SER A 187 -14.06 18.57 -13.15
N PRO A 188 -14.80 19.66 -13.46
CA PRO A 188 -16.20 19.58 -13.85
C PRO A 188 -16.39 19.10 -15.30
N ASN A 189 -15.37 19.26 -16.16
CA ASN A 189 -15.38 18.88 -17.58
C ASN A 189 -14.18 17.98 -17.88
N PRO A 190 -14.24 17.10 -18.90
CA PRO A 190 -13.11 16.24 -19.25
C PRO A 190 -11.85 17.05 -19.52
N ARG A 191 -10.75 16.71 -18.84
CA ARG A 191 -9.47 17.38 -19.01
C ARG A 191 -8.38 16.39 -19.37
N TRP A 192 -7.93 16.45 -20.62
CA TRP A 192 -6.79 15.70 -21.11
C TRP A 192 -5.49 16.32 -20.61
N LEU A 193 -4.49 15.49 -20.34
CA LEU A 193 -3.11 15.92 -20.09
C LEU A 193 -2.22 15.30 -21.14
N ASP A 194 -1.26 16.08 -21.62
CA ASP A 194 -0.17 15.61 -22.46
C ASP A 194 1.17 15.87 -21.76
N ARG A 195 2.27 15.50 -22.42
CA ARG A 195 3.63 15.66 -21.89
C ARG A 195 4.06 17.12 -21.72
N ALA A 196 3.34 18.09 -22.32
CA ALA A 196 3.63 19.50 -22.17
C ALA A 196 2.90 20.12 -20.95
N ASP A 197 1.90 19.43 -20.39
CA ASP A 197 1.21 19.89 -19.19
C ASP A 197 2.14 19.81 -17.96
N PRO A 198 2.32 20.90 -17.19
CA PRO A 198 3.22 20.91 -16.03
C PRO A 198 2.78 19.98 -14.89
N ARG A 199 1.54 19.46 -14.95
CA ARG A 199 1.01 18.52 -13.94
C ARG A 199 1.17 17.07 -14.39
N TRP A 200 1.62 16.82 -15.62
CA TRP A 200 2.00 15.50 -16.09
C TRP A 200 3.23 15.02 -15.32
N ALA A 201 3.07 13.94 -14.55
CA ALA A 201 4.14 13.30 -13.82
C ALA A 201 4.51 11.98 -14.50
N SER A 202 5.70 11.94 -15.08
CA SER A 202 6.34 10.71 -15.56
C SER A 202 7.76 10.65 -15.03
N VAL A 203 8.24 9.46 -14.72
CA VAL A 203 9.63 9.25 -14.34
C VAL A 203 10.20 8.25 -15.31
N LEU A 204 10.97 8.77 -16.26
CA LEU A 204 11.68 7.93 -17.20
C LEU A 204 12.95 7.40 -16.53
N PRO A 205 13.30 6.15 -16.79
CA PRO A 205 14.55 5.60 -16.28
C PRO A 205 15.77 6.23 -16.97
N SER A 206 16.94 6.14 -16.35
CA SER A 206 18.20 6.47 -17.04
C SER A 206 18.51 5.46 -18.14
N GLN A 207 19.28 5.88 -19.15
CA GLN A 207 19.77 5.00 -20.22
C GLN A 207 21.05 4.25 -19.81
N ASP A 208 21.13 3.86 -18.53
CA ASP A 208 22.25 3.11 -17.97
C ASP A 208 22.06 1.60 -18.15
N PRO A 209 23.15 0.80 -18.07
CA PRO A 209 23.05 -0.65 -17.99
C PRO A 209 22.12 -1.13 -16.86
N CYS A 210 21.22 -2.05 -17.18
CA CYS A 210 20.31 -2.70 -16.23
C CYS A 210 21.01 -3.94 -15.67
N LEU A 211 21.29 -3.91 -14.36
CA LEU A 211 21.98 -4.96 -13.62
C LEU A 211 21.06 -5.52 -12.54
N TRP A 212 20.96 -6.84 -12.47
CA TRP A 212 20.22 -7.50 -11.39
C TRP A 212 21.11 -7.67 -10.16
N THR A 213 20.65 -7.12 -9.04
CA THR A 213 21.35 -7.12 -7.74
C THR A 213 20.57 -7.86 -6.65
N GLY A 214 19.55 -8.65 -7.05
CA GLY A 214 18.66 -9.37 -6.14
C GLY A 214 17.60 -8.51 -5.48
N ASP A 215 17.23 -7.38 -6.09
CA ASP A 215 16.21 -6.49 -5.56
C ASP A 215 14.80 -6.89 -6.02
N PHE A 216 13.85 -6.81 -5.09
CA PHE A 216 12.43 -7.04 -5.31
C PHE A 216 11.65 -5.81 -4.85
N ALA A 217 10.67 -5.41 -5.65
CA ALA A 217 9.71 -4.37 -5.32
C ALA A 217 8.36 -4.99 -4.94
N LEU A 218 7.79 -4.55 -3.83
CA LEU A 218 6.42 -4.87 -3.44
C LEU A 218 5.59 -3.60 -3.49
N LEU A 219 4.56 -3.58 -4.34
CA LEU A 219 3.59 -2.50 -4.36
C LEU A 219 2.75 -2.54 -3.07
N ALA A 220 2.81 -1.50 -2.27
CA ALA A 220 2.14 -1.37 -0.98
C ALA A 220 1.04 -0.28 -1.03
N GLY A 221 0.28 -0.26 -2.13
CA GLY A 221 -0.91 0.57 -2.33
C GLY A 221 -0.67 1.97 -2.92
N PRO A 222 -1.75 2.74 -3.16
CA PRO A 222 -3.14 2.40 -2.85
C PRO A 222 -3.81 1.51 -3.91
N PHE A 223 -3.21 1.36 -5.09
CA PHE A 223 -3.77 0.62 -6.22
C PHE A 223 -3.55 -0.90 -6.11
N LEU A 224 -4.43 -1.68 -6.75
CA LEU A 224 -4.27 -3.13 -6.90
C LEU A 224 -3.17 -3.49 -7.89
N GLU A 225 -3.08 -2.70 -8.96
CA GLU A 225 -2.12 -2.91 -10.05
C GLU A 225 -1.66 -1.55 -10.58
N VAL A 226 -0.37 -1.44 -10.90
CA VAL A 226 0.20 -0.25 -11.54
C VAL A 226 1.17 -0.63 -12.65
N CYS A 227 1.26 0.24 -13.65
CA CYS A 227 2.30 0.19 -14.68
C CYS A 227 3.16 1.45 -14.60
N ASP A 228 4.46 1.29 -14.70
CA ASP A 228 5.39 2.41 -14.86
C ASP A 228 5.54 2.81 -16.33
N ASP A 229 6.48 3.72 -16.61
CA ASP A 229 6.76 4.20 -17.96
C ASP A 229 7.59 3.22 -18.82
N ASP A 230 8.17 2.20 -18.21
CA ASP A 230 8.95 1.13 -18.85
C ASP A 230 8.12 -0.16 -19.07
N HIS A 231 6.81 -0.09 -18.83
CA HIS A 231 5.86 -1.21 -18.96
C HIS A 231 6.01 -2.33 -17.93
N HIS A 232 6.70 -2.10 -16.82
CA HIS A 232 6.70 -3.03 -15.70
C HIS A 232 5.30 -3.06 -15.05
N LEU A 233 4.80 -4.27 -14.78
CA LEU A 233 3.52 -4.48 -14.11
C LEU A 233 3.76 -4.88 -12.66
N PHE A 234 3.30 -4.05 -11.72
CA PHE A 234 3.37 -4.37 -10.29
C PHE A 234 1.99 -4.64 -9.74
N ARG A 235 1.83 -5.75 -9.02
CA ARG A 235 0.61 -6.12 -8.30
C ARG A 235 0.79 -5.94 -6.81
N ARG A 236 -0.26 -5.51 -6.14
CA ARG A 236 -0.21 -5.16 -4.72
C ARG A 236 0.18 -6.35 -3.86
N GLY A 237 1.25 -6.19 -3.09
CA GLY A 237 1.82 -7.19 -2.19
C GLY A 237 2.63 -8.29 -2.87
N GLU A 238 2.53 -8.46 -4.20
CA GLU A 238 3.30 -9.45 -4.95
C GLU A 238 4.74 -8.94 -5.16
N PRO A 239 5.78 -9.70 -4.75
CA PRO A 239 7.17 -9.33 -5.03
C PRO A 239 7.45 -9.42 -6.53
N ALA A 240 7.89 -8.32 -7.13
CA ALA A 240 8.38 -8.26 -8.50
C ALA A 240 9.89 -8.08 -8.51
N GLU A 241 10.61 -8.90 -9.28
CA GLU A 241 12.04 -8.70 -9.50
C GLU A 241 12.30 -7.40 -10.24
N ILE A 242 13.31 -6.66 -9.79
CA ILE A 242 13.69 -5.37 -10.39
C ILE A 242 15.20 -5.28 -10.57
N CYS A 243 15.63 -4.63 -11.65
CA CYS A 243 17.04 -4.30 -11.82
C CYS A 243 17.39 -2.94 -11.19
N SER A 244 18.67 -2.63 -11.17
CA SER A 244 19.23 -1.37 -10.66
C SER A 244 18.58 -0.10 -11.25
N LYS A 245 18.19 -0.14 -12.53
CA LYS A 245 17.52 0.96 -13.25
C LYS A 245 16.11 1.20 -12.69
N THR A 246 15.30 0.14 -12.62
CA THR A 246 13.94 0.18 -12.08
C THR A 246 13.96 0.57 -10.61
N ARG A 247 14.89 0.04 -9.82
CA ARG A 247 15.08 0.43 -8.42
C ARG A 247 15.24 1.95 -8.25
N ARG A 248 16.14 2.57 -9.02
CA ARG A 248 16.36 4.03 -8.96
C ARG A 248 15.09 4.81 -9.30
N VAL A 249 14.29 4.34 -10.26
CA VAL A 249 12.98 4.95 -10.59
C VAL A 249 12.02 4.85 -9.40
N LEU A 250 11.91 3.67 -8.80
CA LEU A 250 11.01 3.43 -7.68
C LEU A 250 11.43 4.16 -6.39
N GLU A 251 12.71 4.50 -6.23
CA GLU A 251 13.23 5.29 -5.12
C GLU A 251 12.97 6.82 -5.27
N THR A 252 12.51 7.29 -6.44
CA THR A 252 12.15 8.69 -6.63
C THR A 252 10.92 9.09 -5.81
N ASN A 253 10.81 10.37 -5.43
CA ASN A 253 9.72 10.90 -4.60
C ASN A 253 8.30 10.59 -5.12
N GLY A 254 8.12 10.36 -6.43
CA GLY A 254 6.81 10.00 -6.98
C GLY A 254 6.40 8.56 -6.66
N TYR A 255 7.36 7.64 -6.61
CA TYR A 255 7.12 6.20 -6.47
C TYR A 255 7.42 5.67 -5.07
N SER A 256 8.37 6.26 -4.34
CA SER A 256 8.93 5.68 -3.11
C SER A 256 7.90 5.45 -2.00
N SER A 257 6.86 6.30 -1.91
CA SER A 257 5.76 6.11 -0.96
C SER A 257 4.83 4.95 -1.30
N HIS A 258 4.98 4.32 -2.47
CA HIS A 258 4.13 3.22 -2.94
C HIS A 258 4.80 1.85 -2.86
N PHE A 259 6.12 1.79 -2.67
CA PHE A 259 6.88 0.54 -2.74
C PHE A 259 7.66 0.25 -1.47
N ALA A 260 7.63 -1.01 -1.05
CA ALA A 260 8.65 -1.58 -0.17
C ALA A 260 9.68 -2.31 -1.05
N ILE A 261 10.95 -1.97 -0.90
CA ILE A 261 12.05 -2.61 -1.63
C ILE A 261 12.79 -3.56 -0.69
N LEU A 262 12.96 -4.81 -1.12
CA LEU A 262 13.70 -5.84 -0.41
C LEU A 262 14.86 -6.32 -1.27
N ASN A 263 15.98 -6.65 -0.64
CA ASN A 263 17.08 -7.32 -1.31
C ASN A 263 17.14 -8.77 -0.83
N ARG A 264 16.94 -9.72 -1.75
CA ARG A 264 16.99 -11.17 -1.49
C ARG A 264 18.35 -11.78 -1.81
N ALA A 265 19.32 -11.00 -2.31
CA ALA A 265 20.65 -11.52 -2.58
C ALA A 265 21.35 -11.93 -1.28
N GLY A 266 21.87 -13.16 -1.24
CA GLY A 266 22.75 -13.61 -0.16
C GLY A 266 24.15 -13.00 -0.26
N GLU A 267 24.61 -12.77 -1.49
CA GLU A 267 25.86 -12.10 -1.90
C GLU A 267 25.60 -11.32 -3.21
N PRO A 268 26.37 -10.27 -3.54
CA PRO A 268 26.17 -9.51 -4.78
C PRO A 268 26.31 -10.42 -6.01
N ALA A 269 25.28 -10.48 -6.84
CA ALA A 269 25.35 -11.21 -8.11
C ALA A 269 26.27 -10.49 -9.09
N GLY A 270 27.37 -11.13 -9.50
CA GLY A 270 28.20 -10.67 -10.62
C GLY A 270 27.58 -11.07 -11.94
N GLY A 271 26.66 -10.27 -12.48
CA GLY A 271 26.05 -10.47 -13.80
C GLY A 271 26.49 -9.41 -14.81
N GLU A 272 26.71 -9.81 -16.06
CA GLU A 272 26.95 -8.87 -17.17
C GLU A 272 25.69 -8.03 -17.47
N ALA A 273 25.92 -6.80 -17.92
CA ALA A 273 24.88 -5.85 -18.27
C ALA A 273 23.93 -6.38 -19.36
N VAL A 274 22.63 -6.38 -19.08
CA VAL A 274 21.60 -6.64 -20.10
C VAL A 274 20.99 -5.31 -20.55
N SER A 275 20.92 -5.09 -21.86
CA SER A 275 20.28 -3.90 -22.43
C SER A 275 18.79 -4.19 -22.67
N CYS A 276 17.90 -3.55 -21.91
CA CYS A 276 16.46 -3.61 -22.19
C CYS A 276 16.08 -2.52 -23.20
N ALA A 277 15.70 -2.93 -24.40
CA ALA A 277 15.13 -2.04 -25.41
C ALA A 277 13.65 -1.76 -25.11
N PRO A 278 13.11 -0.57 -25.45
CA PRO A 278 11.71 -0.19 -25.17
C PRO A 278 10.66 -1.04 -25.91
N THR A 279 11.04 -2.03 -26.73
CA THR A 279 10.15 -2.89 -27.51
C THR A 279 10.25 -4.38 -27.16
N GLY A 280 11.04 -4.78 -26.15
CA GLY A 280 11.21 -6.18 -25.76
C GLY A 280 11.19 -6.35 -24.26
N GLY A 281 10.28 -7.18 -23.77
CA GLY A 281 10.12 -7.48 -22.35
C GLY A 281 11.42 -7.96 -21.72
N CYS A 282 11.78 -7.39 -20.58
CA CYS A 282 12.87 -7.90 -19.75
C CYS A 282 12.42 -9.24 -19.15
N CYS A 283 13.24 -10.28 -19.32
CA CYS A 283 13.08 -11.57 -18.67
C CYS A 283 13.31 -11.46 -17.16
#